data_AF-A0A426Z693-F1
#
_entry.id   AF-A0A426Z693-F1
#
_cell.length_a   1.000
_cell.length_b   1.000
_cell.length_c   1.000
_cell.angle_alpha   90.00
_cell.angle_beta   90.00
_cell.angle_gamma   90.00
#
_symmetry.space_group_name_H-M   'P 1'
#
loop_
_entity.id
_entity.type
_entity.pdbx_description
1 polymer ?
#
loop_
_entity_poly.entity_id
_entity_poly.type
_entity_poly.pdbx_seq_one_letter_code
_entity_poly.pdbx_strand_id
1 'polypeptide(L)' 'MAVAADIAARTVSLFAVVALLCLTLVSCNSEGDALYALRKSLSDPGNVLESWDPTLVNPCTWFHITCNQDNRVTRV' A
#
# COMPACT_ATOMS: atom_id res chain seq x y z
N MET A 1 29.66 -13.91 -29.73
CA MET A 1 28.38 -13.16 -29.66
C MET A 1 27.29 -13.91 -28.88
N ALA A 2 27.18 -15.25 -28.97
CA ALA A 2 26.20 -16.03 -28.19
C ALA A 2 26.36 -15.94 -26.65
N VAL A 3 27.61 -16.00 -26.15
CA VAL A 3 27.90 -15.97 -24.69
C VAL A 3 27.44 -14.66 -24.01
N ALA A 4 27.50 -13.53 -24.71
CA ALA A 4 27.04 -12.24 -24.18
C ALA A 4 25.50 -12.16 -24.08
N ALA A 5 24.78 -12.80 -25.01
CA ALA A 5 23.32 -12.87 -25.00
C ALA A 5 22.80 -13.79 -23.87
N ASP A 6 23.49 -14.90 -23.60
CA ASP A 6 23.20 -15.78 -22.45
C ASP A 6 23.40 -15.08 -21.11
N ILE A 7 24.48 -14.31 -20.96
CA ILE A 7 24.74 -13.54 -19.73
C ILE A 7 23.65 -12.47 -19.53
N ALA A 8 23.27 -11.76 -20.60
CA ALA A 8 22.21 -10.75 -20.54
C ALA A 8 20.84 -11.36 -20.19
N ALA A 9 20.49 -12.54 -20.73
CA ALA A 9 19.24 -13.22 -20.41
C ALA A 9 19.17 -13.67 -18.94
N ARG A 10 20.30 -14.13 -18.38
CA ARG A 10 20.40 -14.55 -16.97
C ARG A 10 20.32 -13.36 -16.02
N THR A 11 20.97 -12.25 -16.33
CA THR A 11 20.88 -11.03 -15.49
C THR A 11 19.46 -10.47 -15.52
N VAL A 12 18.82 -10.37 -16.68
CA VAL A 12 17.42 -9.94 -16.79
C VAL A 12 16.48 -10.85 -15.99
N SER A 13 16.67 -12.17 -16.09
CA SER A 13 15.88 -13.12 -15.29
C SER A 13 16.07 -12.92 -13.78
N LEU A 14 17.31 -12.71 -13.33
CA LEU A 14 17.61 -12.42 -11.91
C LEU A 14 16.93 -11.12 -11.45
N PHE A 15 17.04 -10.04 -12.23
CA PHE A 15 16.35 -8.77 -11.93
C PHE A 15 14.83 -8.93 -11.87
N ALA A 16 14.24 -9.67 -12.82
CA ALA A 16 12.80 -9.93 -12.84
C ALA A 16 12.34 -10.73 -11.60
N VAL A 17 13.09 -11.76 -11.20
CA VAL A 17 12.80 -12.54 -9.99
C VAL A 17 12.90 -11.69 -8.73
N VAL A 18 13.95 -10.86 -8.61
CA VAL A 18 14.10 -9.93 -7.48
C VAL A 18 12.97 -8.90 -7.44
N ALA A 19 12.59 -8.33 -8.58
CA ALA A 19 11.47 -7.39 -8.65
C ALA A 19 10.14 -8.04 -8.24
N LEU A 20 9.88 -9.28 -8.69
CA LEU A 20 8.68 -10.03 -8.32
C LEU A 20 8.65 -10.36 -6.82
N LEU A 21 9.79 -10.74 -6.24
CA LEU A 21 9.92 -10.94 -4.79
C LEU A 21 9.65 -9.64 -4.02
N CYS A 22 10.19 -8.49 -4.47
CA CYS A 22 9.93 -7.20 -3.85
C CYS A 22 8.44 -6.84 -3.87
N LEU A 23 7.71 -7.14 -4.95
CA LEU A 23 6.26 -6.90 -5.03
C LEU A 23 5.48 -7.71 -3.98
N THR A 24 5.93 -8.93 -3.64
CA THR A 24 5.30 -9.73 -2.57
C THR A 24 5.53 -9.17 -1.16
N LEU A 25 6.54 -8.32 -0.98
CA LEU A 25 6.81 -7.63 0.29
C LEU A 25 5.99 -6.35 0.46
N VAL A 26 5.33 -5.88 -0.60
CA VAL A 26 4.46 -4.70 -0.53
C VAL A 26 3.11 -5.13 0.04
N SER A 27 2.89 -4.83 1.31
CA SER A 27 1.56 -4.91 1.92
C SER A 27 0.73 -3.70 1.48
N CYS A 28 -0.15 -3.91 0.51
CA CYS A 28 -1.09 -2.88 0.05
C CYS A 28 -2.33 -2.90 0.96
N ASN A 29 -2.51 -1.87 1.79
CA ASN A 29 -3.70 -1.75 2.63
C ASN A 29 -4.82 -1.07 1.84
N SER A 30 -5.59 -1.89 1.11
CA SER A 30 -6.69 -1.40 0.28
C SER A 30 -7.77 -0.65 1.07
N GLU A 31 -7.94 -0.92 2.37
CA GLU A 31 -8.89 -0.19 3.22
C GLU A 31 -8.37 1.22 3.52
N GLY A 32 -7.07 1.36 3.83
CA GLY A 32 -6.41 2.64 4.00
C GLY A 32 -6.42 3.51 2.74
N ASP A 33 -6.14 2.91 1.57
CA ASP A 33 -6.18 3.63 0.29
C ASP A 33 -7.58 4.15 -0.04
N ALA A 34 -8.62 3.35 0.20
CA ALA A 34 -10.01 3.74 -0.02
C ALA A 34 -10.43 4.90 0.90
N LEU A 35 -10.07 4.84 2.17
CA LEU A 35 -10.35 5.90 3.14
C LEU A 35 -9.58 7.18 2.81
N TYR A 36 -8.30 7.09 2.43
CA TYR A 36 -7.54 8.27 2.03
C TYR A 36 -8.10 8.92 0.75
N ALA A 37 -8.60 8.11 -0.20
CA ALA A 37 -9.33 8.64 -1.35
C ALA A 37 -10.61 9.38 -0.94
N LEU A 38 -11.37 8.85 0.04
CA LEU A 38 -12.54 9.53 0.60
C LEU A 38 -12.16 10.86 1.26
N ARG A 39 -11.12 10.90 2.11
CA ARG A 39 -10.61 12.14 2.72
C ARG A 39 -10.35 13.22 1.66
N LYS A 40 -9.64 12.88 0.57
CA LYS A 40 -9.32 13.83 -0.51
C LYS A 40 -10.55 14.33 -1.26
N SER A 41 -11.66 13.61 -1.21
CA SER A 41 -12.91 14.00 -1.86
C SER A 41 -13.79 14.93 -1.00
N LEU A 42 -13.47 15.08 0.29
CA LEU A 42 -14.23 15.88 1.25
C LEU A 42 -13.55 17.22 1.53
N SER A 43 -14.34 18.28 1.70
CA SER A 43 -13.85 19.53 2.27
C SER A 43 -13.85 19.42 3.79
N ASP A 44 -12.66 19.45 4.39
CA ASP A 44 -12.46 19.28 5.83
C ASP A 44 -11.84 20.54 6.46
N PRO A 45 -12.62 21.65 6.61
CA PRO A 45 -12.10 22.89 7.16
C PRO A 45 -11.71 22.79 8.65
N GLY A 46 -12.16 21.73 9.33
CA GLY A 46 -11.88 21.48 10.74
C GLY A 46 -10.73 20.50 11.00
N ASN A 47 -10.07 19.99 9.95
CA ASN A 47 -9.03 18.96 10.06
C ASN A 47 -9.48 17.72 10.85
N VAL A 48 -10.76 17.35 10.79
CA VAL A 48 -11.32 16.19 11.48
C VAL A 48 -10.67 14.89 10.99
N LEU A 49 -10.31 14.83 9.71
CA LEU A 49 -9.70 13.69 9.04
C LEU A 49 -8.17 13.76 9.00
N GLU A 50 -7.54 14.64 9.77
CA GLU A 50 -6.08 14.85 9.76
C GLU A 50 -5.30 13.56 10.01
N SER A 51 -5.77 12.75 10.97
CA SER A 51 -5.18 11.47 11.36
C SER A 51 -5.19 10.39 10.28
N TRP A 52 -5.92 10.58 9.17
CA TRP A 52 -6.01 9.61 8.08
C TRP A 52 -4.77 9.70 7.18
N ASP A 53 -3.64 9.22 7.71
CA ASP A 53 -2.32 9.24 7.07
C ASP A 53 -2.03 7.93 6.32
N PRO A 54 -1.94 7.95 4.97
CA PRO A 54 -1.74 6.75 4.15
C PRO A 54 -0.36 6.11 4.30
N THR A 55 0.58 6.77 5.00
CA THR A 55 1.90 6.18 5.31
C THR A 55 1.83 5.21 6.50
N LEU A 56 0.75 5.26 7.28
CA LEU A 56 0.50 4.33 8.37
C LEU A 56 -0.10 3.03 7.82
N VAL A 57 0.45 1.91 8.27
CA VAL A 57 0.08 0.57 7.79
C VAL A 57 -1.36 0.19 8.16
N ASN A 58 -1.88 0.70 9.28
CA ASN A 58 -3.18 0.27 9.82
C ASN A 58 -4.14 1.46 10.02
N PRO A 59 -5.24 1.55 9.24
CA PRO A 59 -6.23 2.63 9.38
C PRO A 59 -7.02 2.56 10.69
N CYS A 60 -6.99 1.44 11.43
CA CYS A 60 -7.65 1.33 12.73
C CYS A 60 -7.07 2.28 13.81
N THR A 61 -5.91 2.88 13.56
CA THR A 61 -5.34 3.91 14.44
C THR A 61 -5.80 5.32 14.09
N TRP A 62 -6.53 5.50 12.98
CA TRP A 62 -7.04 6.80 12.55
C TRP A 62 -8.29 7.16 13.35
N PHE A 63 -8.49 8.46 13.60
CA PHE A 63 -9.70 8.93 14.28
C PHE A 63 -10.94 8.66 13.42
N HIS A 64 -12.06 8.41 14.10
CA HIS A 64 -13.36 8.06 13.51
C HIS A 64 -13.41 6.71 12.78
N ILE A 65 -12.30 5.97 12.68
CA ILE A 65 -12.30 4.61 12.16
C ILE A 65 -12.59 3.61 13.28
N THR A 66 -13.54 2.71 13.06
CA THR A 66 -13.82 1.58 13.94
C THR A 66 -13.51 0.28 13.24
N CYS A 67 -12.69 -0.56 13.88
CA CYS A 67 -12.33 -1.88 13.37
C CYS A 67 -12.89 -3.01 14.22
N ASN A 68 -12.99 -4.19 13.60
CA ASN A 68 -13.27 -5.44 14.31
C ASN A 68 -12.00 -6.01 14.97
N GLN A 69 -12.13 -7.20 15.58
CA GLN A 69 -11.01 -7.89 16.25
C GLN A 69 -9.89 -8.34 15.29
N ASP A 70 -10.18 -8.41 13.98
CA ASP A 70 -9.23 -8.81 12.94
C ASP A 70 -8.55 -7.60 12.28
N ASN A 71 -8.65 -6.40 12.87
CA ASN A 71 -8.15 -5.13 12.30
C ASN A 71 -8.74 -4.77 10.94
N ARG A 72 -10.01 -5.14 10.69
CA ARG A 72 -10.74 -4.75 9.47
C ARG A 72 -11.68 -3.60 9.77
N VAL A 73 -11.70 -2.60 8.90
CA VAL A 73 -12.58 -1.44 9.02
C VAL A 73 -14.05 -1.89 8.89
N THR A 74 -14.87 -1.47 9.85
CA THR A 74 -16.32 -1.79 9.89
C THR A 74 -17.21 -0.56 9.91
N ARG A 75 -16.66 0.60 10.30
CA ARG A 75 -17.37 1.87 10.35
C ARG A 75 -16.39 3.04 10.22
N VAL A 76 -16.90 4.10 9.61
CA VAL A 76 -16.28 5.41 9.39
C VAL A 76 -17.21 6.46 9.97
#